data_AF-A0AAV3ZMJ8-F1
#
_entry.id   AF-A0AAV3ZMJ8-F1
#
_cell.length_a   1.000
_cell.length_b   1.000
_cell.length_c   1.000
_cell.angle_alpha   90.00
_cell.angle_beta   90.00
_cell.angle_gamma   90.00
#
_symmetry.space_group_name_H-M   'P 1'
#
loop_
_entity.id
_entity.type
_entity.pdbx_description
1 polymer ?
#
loop_
_entity_poly.entity_id
_entity_poly.type
_entity_poly.pdbx_seq_one_letter_code
_entity_poly.pdbx_strand_id
1 'polypeptide(L)' 'MTDEQMQYAIEKWKDLSKDLEKAGYKSQTLPIEIVSRGFLGTSSYKSLSKLSINGQRRIKALIALAETAENYSRWI' A
#
# COMPACT_ATOMS: atom_id res chain seq x y z
N MET A 1 -11.94 5.69 -0.48
CA MET A 1 -11.81 4.91 -1.74
C MET A 1 -13.09 4.13 -1.95
N THR A 2 -13.74 4.22 -3.12
CA THR A 2 -14.97 3.46 -3.41
C THR A 2 -14.65 2.00 -3.74
N ASP A 3 -15.62 1.10 -3.58
CA ASP A 3 -15.43 -0.34 -3.83
C ASP A 3 -15.01 -0.64 -5.29
N GLU A 4 -15.53 0.14 -6.23
CA GLU A 4 -15.18 0.04 -7.65
C GLU A 4 -13.69 0.40 -7.91
N GLN A 5 -13.19 1.44 -7.25
CA GLN A 5 -11.77 1.84 -7.34
C GLN A 5 -10.84 0.78 -6.76
N MET A 6 -11.28 0.11 -5.68
CA MET A 6 -10.54 -1.01 -5.10
C MET A 6 -10.43 -2.19 -6.04
N GLN A 7 -11.56 -2.58 -6.66
CA GLN A 7 -11.58 -3.70 -7.61
C GLN A 7 -10.72 -3.40 -8.84
N TYR A 8 -10.83 -2.20 -9.41
CA TYR A 8 -9.99 -1.79 -10.52
C TYR A 8 -8.49 -1.85 -10.20
N ALA A 9 -8.08 -1.35 -9.04
CA ALA A 9 -6.68 -1.40 -8.62
C ALA A 9 -6.16 -2.84 -8.46
N ILE A 10 -7.00 -3.75 -7.96
CA ILE A 10 -6.65 -5.17 -7.84
C ILE A 10 -6.53 -5.82 -9.22
N GLU A 11 -7.49 -5.57 -10.12
CA GLU A 11 -7.47 -6.14 -11.46
C GLU A 11 -6.25 -5.66 -12.27
N LYS A 12 -5.90 -4.38 -12.16
CA LYS A 12 -4.74 -3.80 -12.86
C LYS A 12 -3.43 -4.57 -12.58
N TRP A 13 -3.24 -5.05 -11.36
CA TRP A 13 -2.01 -5.74 -10.94
C TRP A 13 -2.15 -7.26 -10.88
N LYS A 14 -3.29 -7.81 -11.33
CA LYS A 14 -3.59 -9.24 -11.27
C LYS A 14 -2.58 -10.08 -12.03
N ASP A 15 -2.17 -9.66 -13.22
CA ASP A 15 -1.22 -10.41 -14.03
C ASP A 15 0.19 -10.38 -13.44
N LEU A 16 0.63 -9.23 -12.90
CA LEU A 16 1.88 -9.15 -12.15
C LEU A 16 1.88 -10.09 -10.93
N SER A 17 0.77 -10.15 -10.19
CA SER A 17 0.65 -11.06 -9.05
C SER A 17 0.79 -12.52 -9.48
N LYS A 18 0.15 -12.92 -10.59
CA LYS A 18 0.27 -14.27 -11.14
C LYS A 18 1.69 -14.60 -11.58
N ASP A 19 2.39 -13.66 -12.19
CA ASP A 19 3.76 -13.87 -12.65
C ASP A 19 4.73 -14.02 -11.47
N LEU A 20 4.53 -13.25 -10.39
CA LEU A 20 5.26 -13.42 -9.14
C LEU A 20 4.99 -14.78 -8.49
N GLU A 21 3.73 -15.21 -8.47
CA GLU A 21 3.34 -16.52 -7.95
C GLU A 21 3.96 -17.67 -8.76
N LYS A 22 3.97 -17.57 -10.11
CA LYS A 22 4.64 -18.54 -10.99
C LYS A 22 6.14 -18.61 -10.73
N ALA A 23 6.76 -17.48 -10.40
CA ALA A 23 8.17 -17.41 -10.00
C ALA A 23 8.44 -17.94 -8.57
N GLY A 24 7.41 -18.41 -7.86
CA GLY A 24 7.51 -18.99 -6.51
C GLY A 24 7.39 -17.98 -5.37
N TYR A 25 7.08 -16.72 -5.66
CA TYR A 25 6.87 -15.70 -4.64
C TYR A 25 5.43 -15.71 -4.12
N LYS A 26 5.26 -15.49 -2.80
CA LYS A 26 3.94 -15.16 -2.25
C LYS A 26 3.63 -13.71 -2.58
N SER A 27 2.60 -13.49 -3.41
CA SER A 27 2.15 -12.15 -3.80
C SER A 27 0.81 -11.81 -3.17
N GLN A 28 0.60 -10.53 -2.85
CA GLN A 28 -0.70 -10.00 -2.46
C GLN A 28 -0.81 -8.55 -2.90
N THR A 29 -1.87 -8.22 -3.66
CA THR A 29 -2.17 -6.83 -4.03
C THR A 29 -3.00 -6.18 -2.93
N LEU A 30 -2.49 -5.09 -2.36
CA LEU A 30 -3.16 -4.33 -1.31
C LEU A 30 -3.44 -2.91 -1.82
N PRO A 31 -4.69 -2.57 -2.16
CA PRO A 31 -5.03 -1.20 -2.53
C PRO A 31 -4.92 -0.31 -1.29
N ILE A 32 -3.96 0.61 -1.32
CA ILE A 32 -3.71 1.57 -0.25
C ILE A 32 -4.32 2.91 -0.65
N GLU A 33 -5.20 3.41 0.19
CA GLU A 33 -5.73 4.76 0.07
C GLU A 33 -4.71 5.76 0.59
N ILE A 34 -4.24 6.62 -0.30
CA ILE A 34 -3.50 7.83 0.04
C ILE A 34 -4.52 8.97 -0.03
N VAL A 35 -4.83 9.57 1.12
CA VAL A 35 -5.79 10.67 1.22
C VAL A 35 -5.11 11.97 0.80
N SER A 36 -5.86 13.06 0.66
CA SER A 36 -5.33 14.39 0.36
C SER A 36 -4.16 14.74 1.28
N ARG A 37 -3.10 15.31 0.70
CA ARG A 37 -1.81 15.67 1.34
C ARG A 37 -0.87 14.50 1.70
N GLY A 38 -0.93 13.37 1.01
CA GLY A 38 0.01 12.27 1.24
C GLY A 38 -0.23 11.51 2.56
N PHE A 39 -1.38 11.73 3.21
CA PHE A 39 -1.69 11.08 4.47
C PHE A 39 -2.05 9.61 4.22
N LEU A 40 -1.32 8.72 4.88
CA LEU A 40 -1.56 7.28 4.80
C LEU A 40 -2.86 6.94 5.54
N GLY A 41 -3.84 6.42 4.81
CA GLY A 41 -5.08 5.94 5.40
C GLY A 41 -4.90 4.70 6.28
N THR A 42 -5.97 4.30 6.95
CA THR A 42 -6.04 3.06 7.77
C THR A 42 -5.69 1.79 6.98
N SER A 43 -5.79 1.84 5.65
CA SER A 43 -5.34 0.80 4.71
C SER A 43 -3.84 0.52 4.78
N SER A 44 -2.99 1.55 4.97
CA SER A 44 -1.54 1.38 5.13
C SER A 44 -1.18 0.65 6.42
N TYR A 45 -1.86 1.00 7.51
CA TYR A 45 -1.66 0.36 8.81
C TYR A 45 -2.00 -1.14 8.77
N LYS A 46 -3.13 -1.49 8.12
CA LYS A 46 -3.54 -2.89 7.90
C LYS A 46 -2.54 -3.63 7.01
N SER A 47 -2.06 -2.98 5.95
CA SER A 47 -1.10 -3.57 5.01
C SER A 47 0.23 -3.92 5.67
N LEU A 48 0.79 -3.01 6.47
CA LEU A 48 2.02 -3.26 7.23
C LEU A 48 1.86 -4.42 8.22
N SER A 49 0.68 -4.54 8.83
CA SER A 49 0.38 -5.64 9.75
C SER A 49 0.36 -7.00 9.03
N LYS A 50 -0.17 -7.05 7.79
CA LYS A 50 -0.13 -8.27 6.94
C LYS A 50 1.29 -8.66 6.54
N LEU A 51 2.20 -7.69 6.46
CA LEU A 51 3.64 -7.91 6.26
C LEU A 51 4.39 -8.24 7.55
N SER A 52 3.66 -8.52 8.65
CA SER A 52 4.24 -8.76 9.99
C SER A 52 5.04 -7.59 10.56
N ILE A 53 4.88 -6.39 10.01
CA ILE A 53 5.47 -5.15 10.52
C ILE A 53 4.54 -4.61 11.60
N ASN A 54 4.90 -4.85 12.87
CA ASN A 54 4.07 -4.58 14.04
C ASN A 54 4.75 -3.66 15.06
N GLY A 55 3.97 -3.17 16.03
CA GLY A 55 4.47 -2.34 17.14
C GLY A 55 5.21 -1.07 16.68
N GLN A 56 6.33 -0.76 17.32
CA GLN A 56 7.13 0.43 17.00
C GLN A 56 7.68 0.44 15.58
N ARG A 57 7.95 -0.73 14.99
CA ARG A 57 8.42 -0.83 13.59
C ARG A 57 7.34 -0.38 12.61
N ARG A 58 6.07 -0.66 12.92
CA ARG A 58 4.92 -0.20 12.11
C ARG A 58 4.80 1.32 12.12
N ILE A 59 4.96 1.95 13.28
CA ILE A 59 4.91 3.41 13.42
C ILE A 59 6.03 4.06 12.58
N LYS A 60 7.26 3.54 12.69
CA LYS A 60 8.39 4.01 11.86
C LYS A 60 8.13 3.85 10.36
N ALA A 61 7.59 2.71 9.94
CA ALA A 61 7.26 2.46 8.54
C ALA A 61 6.17 3.41 8.02
N LEU A 62 5.16 3.72 8.84
CA LEU A 62 4.12 4.70 8.49
C LEU A 62 4.69 6.11 8.32
N ILE A 63 5.56 6.56 9.24
CA ILE A 63 6.20 7.87 9.13
C ILE A 63 7.02 7.96 7.84
N ALA A 64 7.89 6.96 7.58
CA ALA A 64 8.72 6.94 6.38
C ALA A 64 7.88 6.93 5.08
N LEU A 65 6.77 6.18 5.06
CA LEU A 65 5.85 6.17 3.92
C LEU A 65 5.15 7.53 3.74
N ALA A 66 4.79 8.22 4.81
CA ALA A 66 4.13 9.52 4.76
C ALA A 66 5.11 10.60 4.26
N GLU A 67 6.34 10.64 4.80
CA GLU A 67 7.41 11.53 4.35
C GLU A 67 7.73 11.30 2.86
N THR A 68 7.80 10.04 2.45
CA THR A 68 7.98 9.69 1.03
C THR A 68 6.81 10.21 0.20
N ALA A 69 5.57 9.96 0.61
CA ALA A 69 4.41 10.45 -0.12
C ALA A 69 4.42 11.98 -0.25
N GLU A 70 4.75 12.71 0.82
CA GLU A 70 4.88 14.17 0.81
C GLU A 70 5.95 14.65 -0.17
N ASN A 71 7.16 14.08 -0.10
CA ASN A 71 8.28 14.44 -0.98
C ASN A 71 7.99 14.19 -2.46
N TYR A 72 7.32 13.09 -2.80
CA TYR A 72 7.02 12.72 -4.18
C TYR A 72 5.75 13.37 -4.73
N SER A 73 4.81 13.77 -3.86
CA SER A 73 3.55 14.35 -4.28
C SER A 73 3.63 15.84 -4.66
N ARG A 74 4.79 16.50 -4.45
CA ARG A 74 5.07 17.89 -4.87
C ARG A 74 3.90 18.85 -4.58
N TRP A 75 3.33 18.82 -3.37
CA TRP A 75 2.29 19.77 -2.96
C TRP A 75 2.84 21.15 -2.54
N ILE A 76 3.99 21.55 -3.09
CA ILE A 76 4.56 22.91 -3.08
C ILE A 76 5.06 23.21 -4.49
#